data_AF-D8PLC7-F1
#
_entry.id   AF-D8PLC7-F1
#
_cell.length_a   1.000
_cell.length_b   1.000
_cell.length_c   1.000
_cell.angle_alpha   90.00
_cell.angle_beta   90.00
_cell.angle_gamma   90.00
#
_symmetry.space_group_name_H-M   'P 1'
#
loop_
_entity.id
_entity.type
_entity.pdbx_description
1 polymer ?
#
loop_
_entity_poly.entity_id
_entity_poly.type
_entity_poly.pdbx_seq_one_letter_code
_entity_poly.pdbx_strand_id
1 'polypeptide(L)'
;MLSQVNDERGAPLFENEGGKLVPGHYAPAMPVLRALFLGFARHGSRRDDAASTRPQRYRGDLPTSPSAWTLDALLPILRVFQSLPAEPRPSRSTLFWILTAFRKTTGDRRDVVRKVWEMLEGRYGERYMVSQQRLRSLREWLYHPEGLVWEEGVESVAEGKREADGKGEAEVKGDRSGRKEDGVKGGEGKREDGE
;
A
#
# COMPACT_ATOMS: atom_id res chain seq x y z
N MET A 1 -17.56 3.58 -9.96
CA MET A 1 -17.17 2.22 -10.42
C MET A 1 -17.38 1.14 -9.34
N LEU A 2 -18.39 1.23 -8.46
CA LEU A 2 -18.60 0.20 -7.41
C LEU A 2 -19.97 -0.49 -7.49
N SER A 3 -20.73 -0.27 -8.55
CA SER A 3 -22.06 -0.88 -8.79
C SER A 3 -22.29 -1.13 -10.28
N GLN A 4 -21.28 -1.64 -10.98
CA GLN A 4 -21.44 -2.00 -12.38
C GLN A 4 -22.24 -3.31 -12.46
N VAL A 5 -23.19 -3.37 -13.38
CA VAL A 5 -23.93 -4.61 -13.68
C VAL A 5 -22.90 -5.64 -14.17
N ASN A 6 -22.95 -6.84 -13.60
CA ASN A 6 -22.07 -7.93 -14.02
C ASN A 6 -22.62 -8.56 -15.30
N ASP A 7 -22.35 -7.97 -16.45
CA ASP A 7 -22.77 -8.46 -17.77
C ASP A 7 -21.79 -9.46 -18.40
N GLU A 8 -20.79 -9.92 -17.63
CA GLU A 8 -19.83 -10.92 -18.11
C GLU A 8 -20.50 -12.28 -18.36
N ARG A 9 -20.00 -12.98 -19.38
CA ARG A 9 -20.51 -14.31 -19.74
C ARG A 9 -20.25 -15.28 -18.59
N GLY A 10 -21.33 -15.79 -17.96
CA GLY A 10 -21.25 -16.68 -16.81
C GLY A 10 -21.48 -15.99 -15.45
N ALA A 11 -21.85 -14.71 -15.45
CA ALA A 11 -22.26 -14.01 -14.24
C ALA A 11 -23.45 -14.69 -13.53
N PRO A 12 -23.46 -14.76 -12.19
CA PRO A 12 -24.62 -15.24 -11.45
C PRO A 12 -25.83 -14.34 -11.70
N LEU A 13 -26.96 -14.97 -12.02
CA LEU A 13 -28.24 -14.31 -12.23
C LEU A 13 -29.07 -14.37 -10.95
N PHE A 14 -29.80 -13.29 -10.67
CA PHE A 14 -30.71 -13.18 -9.55
C PHE A 14 -32.10 -12.83 -10.07
N GLU A 15 -33.13 -13.33 -9.39
CA GLU A 15 -34.52 -13.06 -9.75
C GLU A 15 -34.92 -11.67 -9.26
N ASN A 16 -35.47 -10.85 -10.15
CA ASN A 16 -36.01 -9.53 -9.80
C ASN A 16 -37.50 -9.62 -9.39
N GLU A 17 -38.10 -8.50 -8.97
CA GLU A 17 -39.53 -8.43 -8.57
C GLU A 17 -40.51 -8.89 -9.66
N GLY A 18 -40.09 -8.92 -10.93
CA GLY A 18 -40.88 -9.39 -12.07
C GLY A 18 -40.62 -10.84 -12.47
N GLY A 19 -39.89 -11.63 -11.66
CA GLY A 19 -39.54 -13.02 -11.96
C GLY A 19 -38.51 -13.19 -13.08
N LYS A 20 -37.87 -12.09 -13.53
CA LYS A 20 -36.86 -12.13 -14.58
C LYS A 20 -35.47 -12.28 -13.95
N LEU A 21 -34.72 -13.26 -14.45
CA LEU A 21 -33.31 -13.43 -14.11
C LEU A 21 -32.49 -12.29 -14.72
N VAL A 22 -31.87 -11.47 -13.87
CA VAL A 22 -30.99 -10.37 -14.25
C VAL A 22 -29.61 -10.57 -13.62
N PRO A 23 -28.52 -10.14 -14.28
CA PRO A 23 -27.20 -10.25 -13.67
C PRO A 23 -27.09 -9.40 -12.42
N GLY A 24 -26.47 -9.96 -11.38
CA GLY A 24 -26.23 -9.26 -10.13
C GLY A 24 -25.23 -8.11 -10.28
N HIS A 25 -25.10 -7.31 -9.22
CA HIS A 25 -24.01 -6.34 -9.13
C HIS A 25 -22.79 -7.00 -8.49
N TYR A 26 -21.58 -6.59 -8.90
CA TYR A 26 -20.38 -7.04 -8.22
C TYR A 26 -20.39 -6.55 -6.76
N ALA A 27 -20.30 -7.51 -5.83
CA ALA A 27 -20.02 -7.18 -4.44
C ALA A 27 -18.54 -6.76 -4.32
N PRO A 28 -18.23 -5.61 -3.72
CA PRO A 28 -16.84 -5.17 -3.56
C PRO A 28 -16.09 -6.17 -2.67
N ALA A 29 -15.12 -6.87 -3.25
CA ALA A 29 -14.33 -7.87 -2.54
C ALA A 29 -13.19 -7.22 -1.74
N MET A 30 -12.86 -7.79 -0.59
CA MET A 30 -11.80 -7.27 0.29
C MET A 30 -10.41 -7.18 -0.38
N PRO A 31 -10.00 -8.12 -1.25
CA PRO A 31 -8.75 -7.98 -2.02
C PRO A 31 -8.74 -6.73 -2.92
N VAL A 32 -9.86 -6.39 -3.55
CA VAL A 32 -9.98 -5.21 -4.42
C VAL A 32 -9.83 -3.94 -3.61
N LEU A 33 -10.55 -3.83 -2.48
CA LEU A 33 -10.43 -2.67 -1.59
C LEU A 33 -9.02 -2.51 -1.05
N ARG A 34 -8.35 -3.61 -0.64
CA ARG A 34 -6.95 -3.59 -0.23
C ARG A 34 -6.04 -3.05 -1.33
N ALA A 35 -6.21 -3.49 -2.57
CA ALA A 35 -5.41 -3.03 -3.70
C ALA A 35 -5.62 -1.53 -3.95
N LEU A 36 -6.88 -1.05 -3.87
CA LEU A 36 -7.21 0.36 -3.98
C LEU A 36 -6.50 1.18 -2.87
N PHE A 37 -6.64 0.81 -1.60
CA PHE A 37 -5.98 1.51 -0.49
C PHE A 37 -4.45 1.52 -0.65
N LEU A 38 -3.85 0.42 -1.11
CA LEU A 38 -2.41 0.39 -1.40
C LEU A 38 -2.03 1.36 -2.54
N GLY A 39 -2.86 1.46 -3.58
CA GLY A 39 -2.70 2.44 -4.65
C GLY A 39 -2.67 3.87 -4.10
N PHE A 40 -3.64 4.24 -3.26
CA PHE A 40 -3.67 5.56 -2.61
C PHE A 40 -2.48 5.77 -1.66
N ALA A 41 -2.03 4.74 -0.93
CA ALA A 41 -0.87 4.85 -0.06
C ALA A 41 0.43 5.12 -0.84
N ARG A 42 0.53 4.66 -2.09
CA ARG A 42 1.70 4.86 -2.95
C ARG A 42 1.63 6.13 -3.81
N HIS A 43 0.46 6.43 -4.35
CA HIS A 43 0.26 7.46 -5.38
C HIS A 43 -0.56 8.66 -4.89
N GLY A 44 -1.08 8.61 -3.66
CA GLY A 44 -1.84 9.69 -3.06
C GLY A 44 -1.08 11.01 -3.11
N SER A 45 -1.79 12.08 -3.45
CA SER A 45 -1.25 13.44 -3.48
C SER A 45 -2.21 14.38 -2.75
N ARG A 46 -1.67 15.45 -2.17
CA ARG A 46 -2.51 16.51 -1.59
C ARG A 46 -3.19 17.26 -2.72
N ARG A 47 -4.34 17.85 -2.44
CA ARG A 47 -5.09 18.63 -3.45
C ARG A 47 -4.26 19.78 -4.02
N ASP A 48 -3.42 20.39 -3.19
CA ASP A 48 -2.53 21.48 -3.58
C ASP A 48 -1.37 20.99 -4.48
N ASP A 49 -0.91 19.75 -4.28
CA ASP A 49 0.12 19.10 -5.10
C ASP A 49 -0.45 18.60 -6.43
N ALA A 50 -1.73 18.24 -6.46
CA ALA A 50 -2.42 17.80 -7.68
C ALA A 50 -2.60 18.95 -8.68
N ALA A 51 -2.69 20.20 -8.20
CA ALA A 51 -2.68 21.40 -9.04
C ALA A 51 -1.25 21.84 -9.40
N SER A 52 -0.26 21.56 -8.55
CA SER A 52 1.14 21.97 -8.75
C SER A 52 2.04 20.90 -9.37
N THR A 53 1.47 19.76 -9.80
CA THR A 53 2.18 18.74 -10.57
C THR A 53 2.67 19.41 -11.85
N ARG A 54 3.86 20.00 -11.77
CA ARG A 54 4.60 20.56 -12.88
C ARG A 54 4.57 19.49 -13.96
N PRO A 55 4.21 19.82 -15.21
CA PRO A 55 4.17 18.85 -16.28
C PRO A 55 5.52 18.15 -16.27
N GLN A 56 5.50 16.88 -15.90
CA GLN A 56 6.65 16.02 -15.97
C GLN A 56 7.09 16.12 -17.42
N ARG A 57 8.25 16.74 -17.67
CA ARG A 57 8.81 17.01 -18.99
C ARG A 57 9.17 15.68 -19.66
N TYR A 58 8.16 14.91 -20.03
CA TYR A 58 8.26 13.76 -20.89
C TYR A 58 7.57 14.14 -22.20
N ARG A 59 8.37 14.13 -23.26
CA ARG A 59 8.01 14.22 -24.68
C ARG A 59 6.52 13.95 -24.97
N GLY A 60 5.84 14.97 -25.52
CA GLY A 60 4.54 14.82 -26.17
C GLY A 60 3.42 15.54 -25.42
N ASP A 61 2.85 16.54 -26.07
CA ASP A 61 1.81 17.46 -25.60
C ASP A 61 0.45 16.79 -25.28
N LEU A 62 0.43 15.85 -24.33
CA LEU A 62 -0.81 15.34 -23.76
C LEU A 62 -1.10 16.06 -22.45
N PRO A 63 -2.30 16.66 -22.27
CA PRO A 63 -2.67 17.29 -21.02
C PRO A 63 -2.55 16.28 -19.89
N THR A 64 -1.76 16.62 -18.87
CA THR A 64 -1.62 15.80 -17.67
C THR A 64 -2.98 15.76 -16.98
N SER A 65 -3.69 14.64 -17.10
CA SER A 65 -4.98 14.45 -16.44
C SER A 65 -4.81 14.68 -14.93
N PRO A 66 -5.74 15.38 -14.26
CA PRO A 66 -5.66 15.59 -12.82
C PRO A 66 -5.49 14.24 -12.09
N SER A 67 -4.61 14.20 -11.09
CA SER A 67 -4.32 12.97 -10.34
C SER A 67 -5.63 12.36 -9.80
N ALA A 68 -5.89 11.11 -10.15
CA ALA A 68 -7.06 10.38 -9.66
C ALA A 68 -6.94 10.00 -8.16
N TRP A 69 -5.76 10.17 -7.56
CA TRP A 69 -5.42 9.70 -6.21
C TRP A 69 -5.58 10.80 -5.15
N THR A 70 -6.77 11.40 -5.08
CA THR A 70 -7.10 12.48 -4.12
C THR A 70 -7.89 11.98 -2.93
N LEU A 71 -7.95 12.79 -1.86
CA LEU A 71 -8.81 12.52 -0.70
C LEU A 71 -10.29 12.37 -1.10
N ASP A 72 -10.76 13.20 -2.02
CA ASP A 72 -12.15 13.19 -2.50
C ASP A 72 -12.50 11.83 -3.15
N ALA A 73 -11.55 11.21 -3.85
CA ALA A 73 -11.70 9.87 -4.42
C ALA A 73 -11.55 8.73 -3.39
N LEU A 74 -10.74 8.94 -2.34
CA LEU A 74 -10.52 7.95 -1.28
C LEU A 74 -11.74 7.80 -0.34
N LEU A 75 -12.46 8.90 -0.06
CA LEU A 75 -13.58 8.90 0.87
C LEU A 75 -14.73 7.94 0.47
N PRO A 76 -15.22 7.91 -0.78
CA PRO A 76 -16.21 6.92 -1.22
C PRO A 76 -15.75 5.47 -1.03
N ILE A 77 -14.47 5.17 -1.28
CA ILE A 77 -13.92 3.82 -1.12
C ILE A 77 -13.94 3.40 0.35
N LEU A 78 -13.58 4.32 1.26
CA LEU A 78 -13.69 4.08 2.70
C LEU A 78 -15.14 3.85 3.15
N ARG A 79 -16.13 4.54 2.56
CA ARG A 79 -17.56 4.30 2.85
C ARG A 79 -17.99 2.90 2.41
N VAL A 80 -17.56 2.45 1.24
CA VAL A 80 -17.84 1.08 0.77
C VAL A 80 -17.16 0.04 1.64
N PHE A 81 -15.94 0.28 2.09
CA PHE A 81 -15.28 -0.58 3.08
C PHE A 81 -16.07 -0.66 4.39
N GLN A 82 -16.66 0.46 4.85
CA GLN A 82 -17.49 0.49 6.04
C GLN A 82 -18.82 -0.28 5.88
N SER A 83 -19.41 -0.28 4.68
CA SER A 83 -20.68 -0.98 4.43
C SER A 83 -20.54 -2.49 4.32
N LEU A 84 -19.33 -3.02 4.12
CA LEU A 84 -19.10 -4.46 4.16
C LEU A 84 -19.37 -5.03 5.55
N PRO A 85 -19.73 -6.32 5.69
CA PRO A 85 -19.82 -6.95 7.01
C PRO A 85 -18.49 -6.84 7.79
N ALA A 86 -18.57 -6.76 9.12
CA ALA A 86 -17.37 -6.68 9.97
C ALA A 86 -16.54 -7.97 9.95
N GLU A 87 -17.17 -9.09 9.60
CA GLU A 87 -16.54 -10.39 9.41
C GLU A 87 -16.66 -10.81 7.93
N PRO A 88 -15.58 -11.29 7.29
CA PRO A 88 -14.26 -11.56 7.87
C PRO A 88 -13.45 -10.28 8.16
N ARG A 89 -12.67 -10.31 9.25
CA ARG A 89 -11.83 -9.15 9.63
C ARG A 89 -10.78 -8.87 8.54
N PRO A 90 -10.59 -7.60 8.14
CA PRO A 90 -9.56 -7.23 7.18
C PRO A 90 -8.19 -7.53 7.76
N SER A 91 -7.22 -7.89 6.92
CA SER A 91 -5.86 -8.08 7.42
C SER A 91 -5.31 -6.77 7.99
N ARG A 92 -4.46 -6.87 9.01
CA ARG A 92 -3.79 -5.70 9.63
C ARG A 92 -2.96 -4.89 8.63
N SER A 93 -2.45 -5.55 7.58
CA SER A 93 -1.84 -4.86 6.42
C SER A 93 -2.82 -3.95 5.71
N THR A 94 -4.07 -4.39 5.53
CA THR A 94 -5.11 -3.57 4.92
C THR A 94 -5.41 -2.35 5.78
N LEU A 95 -5.56 -2.53 7.11
CA LEU A 95 -5.76 -1.41 8.04
C LEU A 95 -4.62 -0.39 7.99
N PHE A 96 -3.37 -0.88 7.96
CA PHE A 96 -2.20 -0.02 7.80
C PHE A 96 -2.24 0.77 6.49
N TRP A 97 -2.60 0.12 5.37
CA TRP A 97 -2.71 0.81 4.08
C TRP A 97 -3.84 1.83 4.04
N ILE A 98 -4.97 1.57 4.70
CA ILE A 98 -6.05 2.57 4.86
C ILE A 98 -5.48 3.81 5.55
N LEU A 99 -4.85 3.66 6.70
CA LEU A 99 -4.30 4.78 7.47
C LEU A 99 -3.22 5.54 6.70
N THR A 100 -2.35 4.81 5.98
CA THR A 100 -1.29 5.38 5.15
C THR A 100 -1.86 6.17 3.96
N ALA A 101 -2.90 5.65 3.32
CA ALA A 101 -3.60 6.34 2.23
C ALA A 101 -4.19 7.68 2.69
N PHE A 102 -4.84 7.73 3.85
CA PHE A 102 -5.35 8.98 4.43
C PHE A 102 -4.22 9.93 4.81
N ARG A 103 -3.16 9.42 5.44
CA ARG A 103 -1.98 10.21 5.80
C ARG A 103 -1.36 10.87 4.56
N LYS A 104 -1.22 10.12 3.46
CA LYS A 104 -0.65 10.60 2.20
C LYS A 104 -1.54 11.63 1.50
N THR A 105 -2.83 11.33 1.31
CA THR A 105 -3.77 12.20 0.57
C THR A 105 -4.14 13.48 1.32
N THR A 106 -4.03 13.49 2.64
CA THR A 106 -4.28 14.69 3.45
C THR A 106 -3.03 15.51 3.73
N GLY A 107 -1.83 14.94 3.46
CA GLY A 107 -0.55 15.53 3.80
C GLY A 107 -0.33 15.61 5.30
N ASP A 108 -0.36 14.44 5.95
CA ASP A 108 -0.04 14.28 7.37
C ASP A 108 -0.96 15.01 8.35
N ARG A 109 -2.19 15.33 7.92
CA ARG A 109 -3.23 15.90 8.80
C ARG A 109 -3.71 14.87 9.84
N ARG A 110 -3.09 14.93 11.01
CA ARG A 110 -3.31 14.01 12.13
C ARG A 110 -4.77 13.96 12.59
N ASP A 111 -5.47 15.09 12.55
CA ASP A 111 -6.90 15.18 12.90
C ASP A 111 -7.77 14.25 12.03
N VAL A 112 -7.48 14.18 10.73
CA VAL A 112 -8.22 13.31 9.80
C VAL A 112 -7.84 11.85 10.01
N VAL A 113 -6.54 11.56 10.11
CA VAL A 113 -6.06 10.18 10.30
C VAL A 113 -6.52 9.61 11.65
N ARG A 114 -6.58 10.44 12.70
CA ARG A 114 -7.11 10.06 14.02
C ARG A 114 -8.58 9.65 13.95
N LYS A 115 -9.43 10.42 13.26
CA LYS A 115 -10.84 10.04 13.06
C LYS A 115 -10.99 8.70 12.34
N VAL A 116 -10.13 8.44 11.34
CA VAL A 116 -10.11 7.14 10.65
C VAL A 116 -9.63 6.03 11.58
N TRP A 117 -8.61 6.29 12.40
CA TRP A 117 -8.14 5.35 13.42
C TRP A 117 -9.25 4.97 14.40
N GLU A 118 -9.91 5.95 15.02
CA GLU A 118 -10.98 5.76 16.01
C GLU A 118 -12.15 4.98 15.43
N MET A 119 -12.52 5.24 14.16
CA MET A 119 -13.55 4.49 13.45
C MET A 119 -13.17 3.02 13.23
N LEU A 120 -11.92 2.74 12.81
CA LEU A 120 -11.44 1.37 12.64
C LEU A 120 -11.31 0.65 13.99
N GLU A 121 -10.86 1.37 15.03
CA GLU A 121 -10.75 0.85 16.38
C GLU A 121 -12.10 0.51 16.99
N GLY A 122 -13.09 1.40 16.88
CA GLY A 122 -14.45 1.13 17.34
C GLY A 122 -15.08 -0.08 16.64
N ARG A 123 -14.67 -0.36 15.40
CA ARG A 123 -15.18 -1.48 14.62
C ARG A 123 -14.51 -2.83 14.92
N TYR A 124 -13.19 -2.85 15.09
CA TYR A 124 -12.41 -4.10 15.19
C TYR A 124 -11.80 -4.33 16.57
N GLY A 125 -11.88 -3.34 17.46
CA GLY A 125 -11.35 -3.35 18.82
C GLY A 125 -9.90 -2.90 18.94
N GLU A 126 -9.57 -2.21 20.02
CA GLU A 126 -8.23 -1.69 20.32
C GLU A 126 -7.14 -2.76 20.23
N ARG A 127 -7.34 -3.90 20.90
CA ARG A 127 -6.37 -5.01 20.91
C ARG A 127 -6.03 -5.50 19.50
N TYR A 128 -6.99 -5.45 18.57
CA TYR A 128 -6.73 -5.80 17.18
C TYR A 128 -5.88 -4.73 16.48
N MET A 129 -6.22 -3.46 16.66
CA MET A 129 -5.52 -2.32 16.07
C MET A 129 -4.07 -2.20 16.52
N VAL A 130 -3.76 -2.47 17.79
CA VAL A 130 -2.40 -2.30 18.34
C VAL A 130 -1.54 -3.57 18.31
N SER A 131 -2.03 -4.66 17.71
CA SER A 131 -1.31 -5.94 17.72
C SER A 131 -0.12 -6.03 16.75
N GLN A 132 0.07 -5.05 15.85
CA GLN A 132 1.22 -4.98 14.95
C GLN A 132 2.06 -3.74 15.18
N GLN A 133 3.39 -3.89 15.12
CA GLN A 133 4.35 -2.81 15.40
C GLN A 133 4.09 -1.54 14.59
N ARG A 134 3.89 -1.65 13.27
CA ARG A 134 3.62 -0.48 12.41
C ARG A 134 2.33 0.28 12.76
N LEU A 135 1.31 -0.42 13.27
CA LEU A 135 0.07 0.22 13.71
C LEU A 135 0.28 0.89 15.07
N ARG A 136 1.08 0.28 15.96
CA ARG A 136 1.50 0.91 17.22
C ARG A 136 2.29 2.19 16.97
N SER A 137 3.28 2.16 16.09
CA SER A 137 4.07 3.35 15.72
C SER A 137 3.20 4.45 15.11
N LEU A 138 2.18 4.07 14.33
CA LEU A 138 1.23 5.05 13.79
C LEU A 138 0.31 5.63 14.88
N ARG A 139 -0.14 4.82 15.85
CA ARG A 139 -0.88 5.32 17.03
C ARG A 139 -0.03 6.27 17.86
N GLU A 140 1.23 5.93 18.11
CA GLU A 140 2.17 6.81 18.81
C GLU A 140 2.30 8.16 18.08
N TRP A 141 2.47 8.14 16.76
CA TRP A 141 2.48 9.36 15.96
C TRP A 141 1.16 10.16 16.06
N LEU A 142 0.00 9.51 16.17
CA LEU A 142 -1.29 10.20 16.26
C LEU A 142 -1.51 10.91 17.61
N TYR A 143 -1.01 10.35 18.71
CA TYR A 143 -1.34 10.80 20.06
C TYR A 143 -0.15 11.40 20.83
N HIS A 144 1.08 11.18 20.37
CA HIS A 144 2.30 11.69 21.00
C HIS A 144 3.15 12.46 19.97
N PRO A 145 2.71 13.67 19.57
CA PRO A 145 3.38 14.44 18.53
C PRO A 145 4.79 14.91 18.88
N GLU A 146 5.05 15.10 20.17
CA GLU A 146 6.30 15.63 20.72
C GLU A 146 7.48 14.63 20.61
N GLY A 147 7.21 13.34 20.41
CA GLY A 147 8.23 12.26 20.49
C GLY A 147 8.77 11.76 19.15
N LEU A 148 8.30 12.31 18.02
CA LEU A 148 8.66 11.85 16.67
C LEU A 148 9.19 13.02 15.84
N VAL A 149 10.41 13.43 16.17
CA VAL A 149 11.30 14.11 15.23
C VAL A 149 11.67 13.07 14.18
N TRP A 150 10.84 12.98 13.13
CA TRP A 150 11.30 12.37 11.89
C TRP A 150 12.30 13.36 11.31
N GLU A 151 13.59 13.10 11.46
CA GLU A 151 14.57 13.78 10.62
C GLU A 151 14.24 13.38 9.17
N GLU A 152 13.47 14.24 8.49
CA GLU A 152 13.31 14.18 7.06
C GLU A 152 14.70 14.27 6.46
N GLY A 153 15.03 13.27 5.64
CA GLY A 153 16.33 13.10 5.01
C GLY A 153 16.83 14.40 4.42
N VAL A 154 17.87 14.95 5.06
CA VAL A 154 18.82 15.83 4.42
C VAL A 154 19.66 14.93 3.52
N GLU A 155 19.16 14.61 2.31
CA GLU A 155 20.04 14.34 1.18
C GLU A 155 20.78 15.66 0.87
N SER A 156 21.83 15.91 1.66
CA SER A 156 22.82 16.94 1.38
C SER A 156 23.55 16.50 0.12
N VAL A 157 23.17 17.14 -0.97
CA VAL A 157 23.96 17.32 -2.19
C VAL A 157 25.44 17.48 -1.81
N ALA A 158 26.22 16.42 -2.04
CA ALA A 158 27.66 16.46 -1.92
C ALA A 158 28.20 17.16 -3.17
N GLU A 159 28.39 18.48 -3.07
CA GLU A 159 29.06 19.27 -4.10
C GLU A 159 30.28 19.98 -3.51
N GLY A 160 31.46 19.42 -3.81
CA GLY A 160 32.70 20.15 -4.08
C GLY A 160 33.68 20.39 -2.92
N LYS A 161 34.84 19.70 -2.93
CA LYS A 161 36.07 20.20 -3.59
C LYS A 161 37.35 19.45 -3.19
N ARG A 162 38.15 19.15 -4.24
CA ARG A 162 39.63 19.21 -4.38
C ARG A 162 40.48 18.11 -3.72
N GLU A 163 41.15 17.25 -4.48
CA GLU A 163 42.35 17.47 -5.37
C GLU A 163 43.66 17.35 -4.57
N ALA A 164 44.37 16.23 -4.73
CA ALA A 164 45.84 16.16 -4.79
C ALA A 164 46.33 14.74 -5.19
N ASP A 165 47.21 14.77 -6.19
CA ASP A 165 48.09 13.78 -6.80
C ASP A 165 48.71 12.65 -5.95
N GLY A 166 49.08 11.55 -6.63
CA GLY A 166 50.15 10.67 -6.15
C GLY A 166 50.25 9.29 -6.83
N LYS A 167 51.07 9.22 -7.89
CA LYS A 167 51.57 8.00 -8.58
C LYS A 167 52.00 6.84 -7.65
N GLY A 168 51.77 5.60 -8.10
CA GLY A 168 52.48 4.41 -7.64
C GLY A 168 52.03 3.13 -8.36
N GLU A 169 52.77 2.75 -9.41
CA GLU A 169 52.68 1.46 -10.09
C GLU A 169 53.21 0.31 -9.21
N ALA A 170 52.62 -0.88 -9.33
CA ALA A 170 53.24 -2.23 -9.35
C ALA A 170 52.12 -3.27 -9.11
N GLU A 171 51.67 -4.03 -10.11
CA GLU A 171 52.26 -5.26 -10.65
C GLU A 171 52.10 -6.52 -9.76
N VAL A 172 51.67 -7.61 -10.41
CA VAL A 172 51.92 -9.04 -10.12
C VAL A 172 50.95 -9.84 -9.23
N LYS A 173 50.19 -10.69 -9.96
CA LYS A 173 49.87 -12.14 -9.79
C LYS A 173 49.39 -12.72 -8.45
N GLY A 174 48.40 -13.59 -8.62
CA GLY A 174 48.18 -14.81 -7.84
C GLY A 174 46.74 -14.85 -7.32
N ASP A 175 45.98 -15.93 -7.36
CA ASP A 175 46.17 -17.27 -7.91
C ASP A 175 44.75 -17.88 -7.92
N ARG A 176 44.40 -18.61 -8.97
CA ARG A 176 43.10 -19.29 -9.09
C ARG A 176 43.30 -20.73 -8.63
N SER A 177 42.92 -21.01 -7.39
CA SER A 177 42.71 -22.36 -6.87
C SER A 177 41.61 -22.23 -5.80
N GLY A 178 40.44 -22.84 -5.93
CA GLY A 178 40.24 -24.26 -6.11
C GLY A 178 39.70 -24.81 -4.79
N ARG A 179 38.38 -24.95 -4.66
CA ARG A 179 37.79 -25.84 -3.65
C ARG A 179 36.47 -26.43 -4.13
N LYS A 180 36.56 -27.71 -4.52
CA LYS A 180 35.47 -28.69 -4.50
C LYS A 180 35.13 -29.02 -3.04
N GLU A 181 33.87 -29.34 -2.79
CA GLU A 181 33.35 -30.35 -1.85
C GLU A 181 31.82 -30.29 -2.05
N ASP A 182 31.24 -31.18 -2.85
CA ASP A 182 30.82 -32.56 -2.53
C ASP A 182 29.61 -32.63 -1.57
N GLY A 183 28.48 -33.05 -2.14
CA GLY A 183 27.70 -34.18 -1.62
C GLY A 183 26.72 -33.96 -0.46
N VAL A 184 25.49 -34.46 -0.67
CA VAL A 184 24.62 -35.26 0.24
C VAL A 184 23.16 -34.98 -0.20
N LYS A 185 22.56 -35.82 -1.05
CA LYS A 185 21.77 -37.03 -0.77
C LYS A 185 20.56 -36.82 0.17
N GLY A 186 19.38 -37.12 -0.37
CA GLY A 186 18.42 -38.04 0.24
C GLY A 186 17.29 -37.41 1.06
N GLY A 187 16.06 -37.64 0.63
CA GLY A 187 14.86 -37.30 1.41
C GLY A 187 13.57 -37.70 0.69
N GLU A 188 13.41 -38.99 0.39
CA GLU A 188 12.11 -39.60 0.13
C GLU A 188 11.20 -39.46 1.35
N GLY A 189 9.93 -39.12 1.14
CA GLY A 189 8.89 -39.12 2.16
C GLY A 189 7.53 -39.50 1.57
N LYS A 190 7.21 -40.80 1.68
CA LYS A 190 5.89 -41.47 1.72
C LYS A 190 4.68 -40.53 1.87
N ARG A 191 3.64 -40.57 1.03
CA ARG A 191 2.54 -41.56 0.94
C ARG A 191 2.07 -42.10 2.29
N GLU A 192 0.98 -41.54 2.80
CA GLU A 192 -0.02 -42.30 3.55
C GLU A 192 -1.41 -41.91 3.04
N ASP A 193 -2.04 -42.89 2.40
CA ASP A 193 -3.49 -43.00 2.25
C ASP A 193 -4.09 -43.30 3.62
N GLY A 194 -5.25 -42.72 3.94
CA GLY A 194 -5.96 -42.97 5.18
C GLY A 194 -7.44 -42.67 5.05
N GLU A 195 -8.18 -43.76 4.78
CA GLU A 195 -9.63 -44.07 4.95
C GLU A 195 -10.70 -42.98 4.72
#